data_AF-A0A645FQU5-F1
#
_entry.id   AF-A0A645FQU5-F1
#
_cell.length_a   1.000
_cell.length_b   1.000
_cell.length_c   1.000
_cell.angle_alpha   90.00
_cell.angle_beta   90.00
_cell.angle_gamma   90.00
#
_symmetry.space_group_name_H-M   'P 1'
#
loop_
_entity.id
_entity.type
_entity.pdbx_description
1 polymer ?
#
loop_
_entity_poly.entity_id
_entity_poly.type
_entity_poly.pdbx_seq_one_letter_code
_entity_poly.pdbx_strand_id
1 'polypeptide(L)'
;MVEPEPEPEPEPEPEPEPDPERMPAAAAPGRAKTGPSLRNFLQRPGMLSVLALAVVIRLSEGMQRSVESSYLLHNELSLGQVGVLGGAGAAIAGLAGSALAALWLRWRSREQVLLALSGIRTLVFALFLLHSLHWLGSDLPLVGLTMALSLLRYMEMVALYALFMSASSHLQPGTDFTILACAEFLTYMLSSMAGGFIAKQFGFSGLFAVTSALAVFSWLAVARLLLSYRCTSGGSVEAAA
;
A
#
# COMPACT_ATOMS: atom_id res chain seq x y z
N MET A 1 -28.02 -38.11 66.55
CA MET A 1 -27.18 -37.66 65.43
C MET A 1 -27.11 -38.82 64.45
N VAL A 2 -27.99 -38.79 63.46
CA VAL A 2 -28.10 -39.74 62.35
C VAL A 2 -28.32 -38.87 61.11
N GLU A 3 -27.63 -39.23 60.04
CA GLU A 3 -27.17 -38.40 58.93
C GLU A 3 -28.25 -37.63 58.14
N PRO A 4 -27.92 -36.45 57.57
CA PRO A 4 -28.76 -35.79 56.58
C PRO A 4 -28.85 -36.63 55.29
N GLU A 5 -30.04 -36.66 54.69
CA GLU A 5 -30.29 -37.26 53.37
C GLU A 5 -29.27 -36.75 52.33
N PRO A 6 -28.70 -37.62 51.48
CA PRO A 6 -27.79 -37.18 50.43
C PRO A 6 -28.54 -36.30 49.43
N GLU A 7 -27.98 -35.14 49.12
CA GLU A 7 -28.50 -34.21 48.12
C GLU A 7 -28.65 -34.92 46.76
N PRO A 8 -29.75 -34.69 46.01
CA PRO A 8 -29.94 -35.29 44.70
C PRO A 8 -28.81 -34.83 43.76
N GLU A 9 -28.19 -35.81 43.09
CA GLU A 9 -27.12 -35.55 42.12
C GLU A 9 -27.60 -34.58 41.03
N PRO A 10 -26.79 -33.57 40.65
CA PRO A 10 -27.16 -32.65 39.59
C PRO A 10 -27.32 -33.41 38.27
N GLU A 11 -28.43 -33.14 37.56
CA GLU A 11 -28.70 -33.73 36.26
C GLU A 11 -27.50 -33.49 35.31
N PRO A 12 -27.08 -34.51 34.54
CA PRO A 12 -25.97 -34.36 33.61
C PRO A 12 -26.31 -33.29 32.57
N GLU A 13 -25.39 -32.35 32.37
CA GLU A 13 -25.52 -31.30 31.35
C GLU A 13 -25.78 -31.94 29.98
N PRO A 14 -26.71 -31.40 29.17
CA PRO A 14 -26.96 -31.92 27.83
C PRO A 14 -25.68 -31.85 27.00
N GLU A 15 -25.30 -32.97 26.39
CA GLU A 15 -24.11 -33.07 25.56
C GLU A 15 -24.13 -31.98 24.47
N PRO A 16 -22.99 -31.30 24.21
CA PRO A 16 -22.91 -30.32 23.16
C PRO A 16 -23.23 -30.98 21.81
N GLU A 17 -24.15 -30.38 21.05
CA GLU A 17 -24.48 -30.83 19.69
C GLU A 17 -23.21 -30.98 18.85
N PRO A 18 -23.06 -32.08 18.09
CA PRO A 18 -21.89 -32.28 17.24
C PRO A 18 -21.82 -31.16 16.20
N ASP A 19 -20.70 -30.43 16.22
CA ASP A 19 -20.35 -29.38 15.25
C ASP A 19 -20.60 -29.92 13.82
N PRO A 20 -21.44 -29.27 12.99
CA PRO A 20 -21.79 -29.79 11.68
C PRO A 20 -20.53 -30.14 10.91
N GLU A 21 -20.41 -31.44 10.57
CA GLU A 21 -19.29 -32.03 9.85
C GLU A 21 -18.80 -31.06 8.78
N ARG A 22 -17.63 -30.49 9.03
CA ARG A 22 -16.90 -29.70 8.05
C ARG A 22 -16.54 -30.67 6.92
N MET A 23 -17.40 -30.75 5.90
CA MET A 23 -17.19 -31.58 4.74
C MET A 23 -15.74 -31.40 4.28
N PRO A 24 -14.92 -32.46 4.25
CA PRO A 24 -13.54 -32.32 3.83
C PRO A 24 -13.58 -31.87 2.37
N ALA A 25 -13.15 -30.63 2.14
CA ALA A 25 -12.89 -30.14 0.79
C ALA A 25 -11.99 -31.17 0.12
N ALA A 26 -12.52 -31.82 -0.92
CA ALA A 26 -11.86 -32.92 -1.61
C ALA A 26 -10.42 -32.54 -1.92
N ALA A 27 -9.49 -33.14 -1.17
CA ALA A 27 -8.07 -32.91 -1.34
C ALA A 27 -7.67 -33.51 -2.70
N ALA A 28 -7.39 -32.65 -3.67
CA ALA A 28 -6.76 -33.05 -4.92
C ALA A 28 -5.45 -33.81 -4.60
N PRO A 29 -5.19 -34.97 -5.22
CA PRO A 29 -4.05 -35.80 -4.85
C PRO A 29 -2.74 -35.21 -5.39
N GLY A 30 -1.71 -35.18 -4.54
CA GLY A 30 -0.32 -35.33 -4.99
C GLY A 30 0.54 -34.09 -5.22
N ARG A 31 0.47 -33.02 -4.39
CA ARG A 31 1.56 -32.02 -4.35
C ARG A 31 2.12 -31.94 -2.93
N ALA A 32 3.40 -32.29 -2.78
CA ALA A 32 4.11 -32.19 -1.51
C ALA A 32 3.84 -30.81 -0.88
N LYS A 33 3.24 -30.79 0.31
CA LYS A 33 2.95 -29.58 1.06
C LYS A 33 4.27 -28.99 1.57
N THR A 34 5.07 -28.38 0.70
CA THR A 34 6.09 -27.44 1.15
C THR A 34 5.35 -26.30 1.83
N GLY A 35 5.48 -26.19 3.15
CA GLY A 35 4.83 -25.15 3.93
C GLY A 35 5.20 -23.74 3.44
N PRO A 36 4.39 -22.73 3.80
CA PRO A 36 4.69 -21.35 3.44
C PRO A 36 6.08 -20.96 3.93
N SER A 37 6.89 -20.33 3.08
CA SER A 37 8.24 -19.93 3.45
C SER A 37 8.72 -18.64 2.77
N LEU A 38 9.47 -17.84 3.53
CA LEU A 38 10.16 -16.64 3.04
C LEU A 38 11.18 -16.97 1.95
N ARG A 39 11.83 -18.14 2.05
CA ARG A 39 12.78 -18.60 1.05
C ARG A 39 12.10 -18.82 -0.30
N ASN A 40 10.92 -19.47 -0.30
CA ASN A 40 10.14 -19.65 -1.53
C ASN A 40 9.72 -18.32 -2.15
N PHE A 41 9.39 -17.31 -1.33
CA PHE A 41 9.09 -15.97 -1.84
C PHE A 41 10.31 -15.34 -2.53
N LEU A 42 11.47 -15.34 -1.87
CA LEU A 42 12.68 -14.68 -2.38
C LEU A 42 13.29 -15.37 -3.61
N GLN A 43 13.11 -16.68 -3.74
CA GLN A 43 13.63 -17.47 -4.87
C GLN A 43 12.75 -17.38 -6.12
N ARG A 44 11.51 -16.90 -6.00
CA ARG A 44 10.61 -16.79 -7.16
C ARG A 44 11.05 -15.65 -8.08
N PRO A 45 11.23 -15.91 -9.39
CA PRO A 45 11.64 -14.89 -10.34
C PRO A 45 10.59 -13.77 -10.38
N GLY A 46 11.05 -12.51 -10.39
CA GLY A 46 10.20 -11.33 -10.42
C GLY A 46 9.65 -10.86 -9.07
N MET A 47 9.63 -11.69 -8.01
CA MET A 47 9.10 -11.26 -6.70
C MET A 47 9.93 -10.16 -6.05
N LEU A 48 11.25 -10.19 -6.21
CA LEU A 48 12.11 -9.11 -5.76
C LEU A 48 11.84 -7.79 -6.48
N SER A 49 11.44 -7.84 -7.76
CA SER A 49 11.03 -6.64 -8.51
C SER A 49 9.74 -6.06 -7.96
N VAL A 50 8.76 -6.90 -7.61
CA VAL A 50 7.50 -6.47 -7.00
C VAL A 50 7.70 -5.93 -5.59
N LEU A 51 8.58 -6.57 -4.80
CA LEU A 51 8.99 -6.07 -3.49
C LEU A 51 9.68 -4.71 -3.61
N ALA A 52 10.61 -4.57 -4.56
CA ALA A 52 11.29 -3.30 -4.81
C ALA A 52 10.31 -2.21 -5.28
N LEU A 53 9.29 -2.55 -6.08
CA LEU A 53 8.23 -1.61 -6.47
C LEU A 53 7.48 -1.09 -5.25
N ALA A 54 7.10 -1.98 -4.32
CA ALA A 54 6.45 -1.59 -3.06
C ALA A 54 7.28 -0.58 -2.29
N VAL A 55 8.58 -0.86 -2.11
CA VAL A 55 9.51 0.03 -1.38
C VAL A 55 9.65 1.37 -2.10
N VAL A 56 9.98 1.35 -3.38
CA VAL A 56 10.37 2.55 -4.13
C VAL A 56 9.20 3.53 -4.31
N ILE A 57 7.98 3.02 -4.52
CA ILE A 57 6.78 3.88 -4.60
C ILE A 57 6.52 4.56 -3.25
N ARG A 58 6.57 3.80 -2.15
CA ARG A 58 6.24 4.32 -0.81
C ARG A 58 7.28 5.25 -0.23
N LEU A 59 8.56 5.07 -0.57
CA LEU A 59 9.68 5.80 0.02
C LEU A 59 9.49 7.32 -0.08
N SER A 60 9.16 7.82 -1.26
CA SER A 60 8.95 9.26 -1.47
C SER A 60 7.63 9.77 -0.86
N GLU A 61 6.61 8.92 -0.83
CA GLU A 61 5.28 9.29 -0.36
C GLU A 61 5.24 9.49 1.16
N GLY A 62 5.82 8.59 1.94
CA GLY A 62 5.79 8.68 3.39
C GLY A 62 6.46 9.96 3.90
N MET A 63 7.58 10.36 3.29
CA MET A 63 8.25 11.63 3.61
C MET A 63 7.35 12.84 3.39
N GLN A 64 6.74 12.95 2.22
CA GLN A 64 5.87 14.09 1.88
C GLN A 64 4.64 14.14 2.79
N ARG A 65 4.02 12.98 3.05
CA ARG A 65 2.83 12.89 3.91
C ARG A 65 3.10 13.24 5.35
N SER A 66 4.29 12.96 5.87
CA SER A 66 4.64 13.25 7.27
C SER A 66 4.58 14.73 7.64
N VAL A 67 4.81 15.62 6.66
CA VAL A 67 4.87 17.07 6.88
C VAL A 67 3.72 17.84 6.26
N GLU A 68 2.89 17.18 5.46
CA GLU A 68 1.83 17.81 4.66
C GLU A 68 0.92 18.66 5.54
N SER A 69 0.43 18.11 6.65
CA SER A 69 -0.44 18.84 7.58
C SER A 69 0.25 20.08 8.18
N SER A 70 1.52 19.96 8.58
CA SER A 70 2.29 21.10 9.12
C SER A 70 2.55 22.17 8.06
N TYR A 71 2.77 21.77 6.81
CA TYR A 71 2.97 22.69 5.71
C TYR A 71 1.68 23.46 5.37
N LEU A 72 0.52 22.81 5.42
CA LEU A 72 -0.77 23.49 5.22
C LEU A 72 -1.05 24.53 6.31
N LEU A 73 -0.80 24.18 7.58
CA LEU A 73 -0.94 25.12 8.70
C LEU A 73 0.03 26.30 8.57
N HIS A 74 1.24 26.07 8.06
CA HIS A 74 2.22 27.11 7.79
C HIS A 74 1.77 28.10 6.71
N ASN A 75 0.90 27.68 5.78
CA ASN A 75 0.32 28.51 4.73
C ASN A 75 -1.09 29.01 5.09
N GLU A 76 -1.34 29.26 6.38
CA GLU A 76 -2.57 29.90 6.89
C GLU A 76 -3.87 29.09 6.75
N LEU A 77 -3.81 27.80 6.39
CA LEU A 77 -5.00 26.95 6.48
C LEU A 77 -5.35 26.71 7.94
N SER A 78 -6.63 26.77 8.25
CA SER A 78 -7.12 26.48 9.60
C SER A 78 -6.98 24.99 9.95
N LEU A 79 -6.80 24.69 11.24
CA LEU A 79 -6.75 23.31 11.73
C LEU A 79 -8.03 22.52 11.37
N GLY A 80 -9.18 23.19 11.32
CA GLY A 80 -10.45 22.62 10.87
C GLY A 80 -10.40 22.18 9.40
N GLN A 81 -9.86 23.02 8.50
CA GLN A 81 -9.69 22.65 7.09
C GLN A 81 -8.73 21.48 6.91
N VAL A 82 -7.59 21.48 7.62
CA VAL A 82 -6.63 20.36 7.60
C VAL A 82 -7.27 19.07 8.13
N GLY A 83 -8.07 19.16 9.20
CA GLY A 83 -8.82 18.03 9.74
C GLY A 83 -9.87 17.49 8.77
N VAL A 84 -10.63 18.36 8.10
CA VAL A 84 -11.59 17.95 7.05
C VAL A 84 -10.87 17.27 5.89
N LEU A 85 -9.73 17.80 5.45
CA LEU A 85 -8.91 17.20 4.38
C LEU A 85 -8.39 15.82 4.77
N GLY A 86 -7.84 15.67 5.97
CA GLY A 86 -7.32 14.39 6.48
C GLY A 86 -8.40 13.36 6.81
N GLY A 87 -9.62 13.81 7.16
CA GLY A 87 -10.75 12.95 7.50
C GLY A 87 -11.68 12.70 6.31
N ALA A 88 -12.74 13.51 6.20
CA ALA A 88 -13.78 13.35 5.17
C ALA A 88 -13.21 13.46 3.75
N GLY A 89 -12.28 14.39 3.51
CA GLY A 89 -11.59 14.55 2.23
C GLY A 89 -10.85 13.28 1.83
N ALA A 90 -10.07 12.69 2.74
CA ALA A 90 -9.39 11.42 2.50
C ALA A 90 -10.37 10.27 2.26
N ALA A 91 -11.49 10.19 3.00
CA ALA A 91 -12.50 9.15 2.77
C ALA A 91 -13.14 9.25 1.38
N ILE A 92 -13.54 10.47 0.96
CA ILE A 92 -14.10 10.73 -0.38
C ILE A 92 -13.04 10.41 -1.45
N ALA A 93 -11.80 10.87 -1.26
CA ALA A 93 -10.70 10.55 -2.16
C ALA A 93 -10.42 9.05 -2.23
N GLY A 94 -10.64 8.31 -1.14
CA GLY A 94 -10.54 6.86 -1.08
C GLY A 94 -11.56 6.17 -1.97
N LEU A 95 -12.82 6.53 -1.82
CA LEU A 95 -13.91 5.97 -2.63
C LEU A 95 -13.76 6.35 -4.11
N ALA A 96 -13.60 7.65 -4.39
CA ALA A 96 -13.44 8.15 -5.75
C ALA A 96 -12.18 7.60 -6.42
N GLY A 97 -11.04 7.61 -5.72
CA GLY A 97 -9.77 7.10 -6.22
C GLY A 97 -9.83 5.61 -6.52
N SER A 98 -10.45 4.82 -5.62
CA SER A 98 -10.61 3.39 -5.85
C SER A 98 -11.49 3.10 -7.06
N ALA A 99 -12.61 3.83 -7.22
CA ALA A 99 -13.49 3.68 -8.37
C ALA A 99 -12.79 4.08 -9.69
N LEU A 100 -12.06 5.20 -9.70
CA LEU A 100 -11.31 5.66 -10.86
C LEU A 100 -10.18 4.70 -11.24
N ALA A 101 -9.44 4.16 -10.26
CA ALA A 101 -8.41 3.17 -10.52
C ALA A 101 -8.99 1.86 -11.05
N ALA A 102 -10.07 1.36 -10.45
CA ALA A 102 -10.77 0.17 -10.93
C ALA A 102 -11.25 0.36 -12.37
N LEU A 103 -11.79 1.54 -12.70
CA LEU A 103 -12.21 1.89 -14.06
C LEU A 103 -11.02 1.92 -15.02
N TRP A 104 -9.91 2.56 -14.64
CA TRP A 104 -8.71 2.65 -15.48
C TRP A 104 -8.08 1.27 -15.76
N LEU A 105 -8.07 0.39 -14.76
CA LEU A 105 -7.59 -1.00 -14.87
C LEU A 105 -8.42 -1.87 -15.82
N ARG A 106 -9.62 -1.43 -16.24
CA ARG A 106 -10.41 -2.14 -17.27
C ARG A 106 -9.85 -1.97 -18.68
N TRP A 107 -9.10 -0.89 -18.92
CA TRP A 107 -8.59 -0.54 -20.26
C TRP A 107 -7.08 -0.58 -20.39
N ARG A 108 -6.36 -0.62 -19.27
CA ARG A 108 -4.89 -0.60 -19.21
C ARG A 108 -4.39 -1.67 -18.26
N SER A 109 -3.15 -2.12 -18.48
CA SER A 109 -2.53 -3.10 -17.59
C SER A 109 -2.15 -2.47 -16.25
N ARG A 110 -2.03 -3.29 -15.20
CA ARG A 110 -1.69 -2.86 -13.83
C ARG A 110 -0.38 -2.08 -13.80
N GLU A 111 0.59 -2.53 -14.60
CA GLU A 111 1.92 -1.93 -14.77
C GLU A 111 1.83 -0.55 -15.43
N GLN A 112 1.01 -0.40 -16.49
CA GLN A 112 0.81 0.87 -17.17
C GLN A 112 0.14 1.90 -16.26
N VAL A 113 -0.86 1.47 -15.49
CA VAL A 113 -1.56 2.33 -14.53
C VAL A 113 -0.59 2.78 -13.41
N LEU A 114 0.19 1.86 -12.82
CA LEU A 114 1.17 2.20 -11.79
C LEU A 114 2.25 3.18 -12.28
N LEU A 115 2.75 2.99 -13.51
CA LEU A 115 3.74 3.89 -14.09
C LEU A 115 3.15 5.29 -14.33
N ALA A 116 1.92 5.36 -14.85
CA ALA A 116 1.23 6.63 -15.09
C ALA A 116 0.94 7.37 -13.78
N LEU A 117 0.41 6.68 -12.77
CA LEU A 117 0.12 7.26 -11.46
C LEU A 117 1.40 7.78 -10.78
N SER A 118 2.48 6.99 -10.81
CA SER A 118 3.77 7.42 -10.24
C SER A 118 4.33 8.66 -10.95
N GLY A 119 4.12 8.78 -12.27
CA GLY A 119 4.51 9.97 -13.03
C GLY A 119 3.68 11.20 -12.67
N ILE A 120 2.35 11.04 -12.56
CA ILE A 120 1.45 12.13 -12.15
C ILE A 120 1.77 12.58 -10.71
N ARG A 121 2.04 11.64 -9.79
CA ARG A 121 2.46 11.94 -8.42
C ARG A 121 3.77 12.74 -8.38
N THR A 122 4.71 12.41 -9.25
CA THR A 122 5.98 13.16 -9.38
C THR A 122 5.73 14.61 -9.79
N LEU A 123 4.80 14.85 -10.72
CA LEU A 123 4.40 16.21 -11.10
C LEU A 123 3.78 16.97 -9.92
N VAL A 124 2.88 16.32 -9.16
CA VAL A 124 2.27 16.92 -7.96
C VAL A 124 3.31 17.27 -6.90
N PHE A 125 4.34 16.45 -6.71
CA PHE A 125 5.44 16.74 -5.79
C PHE A 125 6.26 17.94 -6.24
N ALA A 126 6.57 18.02 -7.55
CA ALA A 126 7.24 19.17 -8.12
C ALA A 126 6.43 20.46 -7.93
N LEU A 127 5.09 20.41 -8.02
CA LEU A 127 4.23 21.57 -7.73
C LEU A 127 4.32 22.02 -6.26
N PHE A 128 4.39 21.08 -5.30
CA PHE A 128 4.63 21.41 -3.89
C PHE A 128 5.99 22.07 -3.69
N LEU A 129 7.04 21.56 -4.34
CA LEU A 129 8.37 22.17 -4.31
C LEU A 129 8.33 23.60 -4.87
N LEU A 130 7.77 23.79 -6.06
CA LEU A 130 7.70 25.11 -6.69
C LEU A 130 6.87 26.11 -5.87
N HIS A 131 5.78 25.65 -5.24
CA HIS A 131 5.03 26.46 -4.29
C HIS A 131 5.90 26.85 -3.09
N SER A 132 6.66 25.91 -2.52
CA SER A 132 7.53 26.19 -1.37
C SER A 132 8.72 27.10 -1.68
N LEU A 133 9.04 27.28 -2.96
CA LEU A 133 10.06 28.22 -3.46
C LEU A 133 9.47 29.57 -3.85
N HIS A 134 8.15 29.75 -3.68
CA HIS A 134 7.38 30.93 -4.11
C HIS A 134 7.46 31.22 -5.61
N TRP A 135 7.79 30.23 -6.44
CA TRP A 135 7.91 30.42 -7.91
C TRP A 135 6.57 30.45 -8.62
N LEU A 136 5.53 29.85 -8.05
CA LEU A 136 4.18 29.78 -8.64
C LEU A 136 3.22 30.87 -8.11
N GLY A 137 3.69 31.79 -7.26
CA GLY A 137 2.84 32.73 -6.53
C GLY A 137 2.04 32.07 -5.40
N SER A 138 1.35 32.87 -4.59
CA SER A 138 0.49 32.42 -3.47
C SER A 138 -0.84 31.81 -3.93
N ASP A 139 -1.16 31.90 -5.21
CA ASP A 139 -2.51 31.64 -5.73
C ASP A 139 -2.76 30.15 -6.04
N LEU A 140 -1.72 29.31 -6.00
CA LEU A 140 -1.87 27.88 -6.27
C LEU A 140 -2.67 27.21 -5.13
N PRO A 141 -3.82 26.56 -5.40
CA PRO A 141 -4.69 26.06 -4.34
C PRO A 141 -4.12 24.78 -3.70
N LEU A 142 -3.43 24.94 -2.56
CA LEU A 142 -2.86 23.83 -1.77
C LEU A 142 -3.89 22.76 -1.39
N VAL A 143 -5.13 23.16 -1.11
CA VAL A 143 -6.27 22.26 -0.85
C VAL A 143 -6.46 21.28 -2.02
N GLY A 144 -6.45 21.79 -3.25
CA GLY A 144 -6.61 20.98 -4.46
C GLY A 144 -5.44 20.01 -4.64
N LEU A 145 -4.21 20.48 -4.39
CA LEU A 145 -3.01 19.67 -4.53
C LEU A 145 -2.97 18.50 -3.50
N THR A 146 -3.36 18.78 -2.25
CA THR A 146 -3.49 17.77 -1.19
C THR A 146 -4.60 16.75 -1.49
N MET A 147 -5.73 17.21 -2.03
CA MET A 147 -6.82 16.31 -2.45
C MET A 147 -6.42 15.44 -3.64
N ALA A 148 -5.73 16.01 -4.62
CA ALA A 148 -5.18 15.27 -5.76
C ALA A 148 -4.19 14.20 -5.29
N LEU A 149 -3.30 14.54 -4.35
CA LEU A 149 -2.34 13.57 -3.79
C LEU A 149 -3.06 12.45 -3.01
N SER A 150 -4.13 12.76 -2.30
CA SER A 150 -4.98 11.77 -1.64
C SER A 150 -5.65 10.84 -2.64
N LEU A 151 -6.22 11.39 -3.71
CA LEU A 151 -6.84 10.61 -4.77
C LEU A 151 -5.82 9.67 -5.44
N LEU A 152 -4.66 10.21 -5.83
CA LEU A 152 -3.57 9.45 -6.46
C LEU A 152 -3.09 8.31 -5.55
N ARG A 153 -2.92 8.57 -4.26
CA ARG A 153 -2.53 7.53 -3.30
C ARG A 153 -3.49 6.35 -3.33
N TYR A 154 -4.80 6.61 -3.22
CA TYR A 154 -5.77 5.53 -3.19
C TYR A 154 -5.87 4.81 -4.53
N MET A 155 -5.71 5.52 -5.64
CA MET A 155 -5.59 4.90 -6.96
C MET A 155 -4.37 3.97 -7.06
N GLU A 156 -3.20 4.44 -6.58
CA GLU A 156 -1.97 3.66 -6.56
C GLU A 156 -2.13 2.41 -5.69
N MET A 157 -2.73 2.52 -4.50
CA MET A 157 -2.99 1.38 -3.62
C MET A 157 -3.80 0.28 -4.31
N VAL A 158 -4.87 0.66 -5.03
CA VAL A 158 -5.69 -0.32 -5.76
C VAL A 158 -4.88 -1.01 -6.85
N ALA A 159 -4.10 -0.26 -7.63
CA ALA A 159 -3.28 -0.84 -8.69
C ALA A 159 -2.11 -1.70 -8.13
N LEU A 160 -1.51 -1.29 -7.02
CA LEU A 160 -0.40 -1.96 -6.37
C LEU A 160 -0.85 -3.26 -5.71
N TYR A 161 -1.99 -3.25 -5.00
CA TYR A 161 -2.54 -4.47 -4.43
C TYR A 161 -3.05 -5.43 -5.50
N ALA A 162 -3.60 -4.93 -6.61
CA ALA A 162 -3.92 -5.78 -7.76
C ALA A 162 -2.66 -6.45 -8.34
N LEU A 163 -1.53 -5.73 -8.39
CA LEU A 163 -0.24 -6.30 -8.78
C LEU A 163 0.24 -7.35 -7.77
N PHE A 164 0.17 -7.07 -6.47
CA PHE A 164 0.56 -8.02 -5.42
C PHE A 164 -0.25 -9.30 -5.49
N MET A 165 -1.58 -9.20 -5.61
CA MET A 165 -2.45 -10.35 -5.78
C MET A 165 -2.10 -11.16 -7.03
N SER A 166 -1.74 -10.49 -8.13
CA SER A 166 -1.34 -11.18 -9.36
C SER A 166 0.04 -11.85 -9.29
N ALA A 167 0.94 -11.33 -8.47
CA ALA A 167 2.29 -11.86 -8.29
C ALA A 167 2.35 -13.01 -7.26
N SER A 168 1.45 -12.99 -6.28
CA SER A 168 1.34 -14.00 -5.23
C SER A 168 1.14 -15.41 -5.78
N SER A 169 1.82 -16.39 -5.19
CA SER A 169 1.75 -17.79 -5.60
C SER A 169 0.39 -18.40 -5.26
N HIS A 170 -0.09 -19.34 -6.08
CA HIS A 170 -1.24 -20.17 -5.74
C HIS A 170 -1.00 -21.08 -4.53
N LEU A 171 0.27 -21.40 -4.21
CA LEU A 171 0.63 -22.29 -3.10
C LEU A 171 0.72 -21.58 -1.75
N GLN A 172 0.98 -20.27 -1.74
CA GLN A 172 1.12 -19.47 -0.50
C GLN A 172 0.65 -18.01 -0.68
N PRO A 173 -0.57 -17.78 -1.19
CA PRO A 173 -0.99 -16.45 -1.63
C PRO A 173 -1.03 -15.42 -0.50
N GLY A 174 -1.46 -15.85 0.69
CA GLY A 174 -1.52 -14.98 1.88
C GLY A 174 -0.13 -14.59 2.40
N THR A 175 0.84 -15.51 2.37
CA THR A 175 2.21 -15.24 2.82
C THR A 175 2.90 -14.25 1.89
N ASP A 176 2.82 -14.48 0.58
CA ASP A 176 3.44 -13.59 -0.43
C ASP A 176 2.84 -12.18 -0.35
N PHE A 177 1.51 -12.07 -0.26
CA PHE A 177 0.82 -10.79 -0.13
C PHE A 177 1.22 -10.06 1.17
N THR A 178 1.26 -10.78 2.29
CA THR A 178 1.62 -10.18 3.59
C THR A 178 3.05 -9.67 3.61
N ILE A 179 4.01 -10.38 3.01
CA ILE A 179 5.40 -9.91 2.92
C ILE A 179 5.46 -8.57 2.15
N LEU A 180 4.75 -8.48 1.03
CA LEU A 180 4.70 -7.25 0.22
C LEU A 180 4.03 -6.09 0.97
N ALA A 181 2.88 -6.33 1.58
CA ALA A 181 2.17 -5.33 2.38
C ALA A 181 2.96 -4.87 3.61
N CYS A 182 3.64 -5.79 4.30
CA CYS A 182 4.52 -5.44 5.42
C CYS A 182 5.70 -4.59 4.96
N ALA A 183 6.35 -4.93 3.83
CA ALA A 183 7.43 -4.13 3.28
C ALA A 183 6.95 -2.72 2.90
N GLU A 184 5.75 -2.62 2.33
CA GLU A 184 5.10 -1.36 2.01
C GLU A 184 4.90 -0.48 3.27
N PHE A 185 4.25 -1.02 4.31
CA PHE A 185 3.98 -0.29 5.55
C PHE A 185 5.25 0.09 6.30
N LEU A 186 6.23 -0.82 6.40
CA LEU A 186 7.52 -0.52 7.02
C LEU A 186 8.24 0.61 6.28
N THR A 187 8.24 0.57 4.95
CA THR A 187 8.85 1.64 4.14
C THR A 187 8.14 2.97 4.37
N TYR A 188 6.81 2.98 4.40
CA TYR A 188 6.05 4.20 4.68
C TYR A 188 6.37 4.77 6.07
N MET A 189 6.48 3.93 7.09
CA MET A 189 6.81 4.36 8.46
C MET A 189 8.22 4.94 8.54
N LEU A 190 9.23 4.24 7.99
CA LEU A 190 10.62 4.71 8.00
C LEU A 190 10.80 6.01 7.21
N SER A 191 10.18 6.09 6.03
CA SER A 191 10.22 7.30 5.21
C SER A 191 9.51 8.48 5.86
N SER A 192 8.36 8.26 6.50
CA SER A 192 7.67 9.30 7.28
C SER A 192 8.56 9.86 8.39
N MET A 193 9.23 8.98 9.13
CA MET A 193 10.17 9.40 10.19
C MET A 193 11.35 10.20 9.62
N ALA A 194 11.92 9.76 8.49
CA ALA A 194 12.98 10.49 7.80
C ALA A 194 12.51 11.86 7.28
N GLY A 195 11.27 11.95 6.79
CA GLY A 195 10.65 13.19 6.33
C GLY A 195 10.61 14.25 7.41
N GLY A 196 10.11 13.90 8.61
CA GLY A 196 10.10 14.80 9.75
C GLY A 196 11.50 15.28 10.17
N PHE A 197 12.49 14.37 10.16
CA PHE A 197 13.88 14.74 10.46
C PHE A 197 14.47 15.70 9.42
N ILE A 198 14.24 15.44 8.13
CA ILE A 198 14.74 16.29 7.04
C ILE A 198 14.07 17.67 7.07
N ALA A 199 12.76 17.76 7.31
CA ALA A 199 12.07 19.04 7.46
C ALA A 199 12.59 19.86 8.64
N LYS A 200 12.93 19.20 9.76
CA LYS A 200 13.52 19.89 10.92
C LYS A 200 14.85 20.56 10.57
N GLN A 201 15.69 19.92 9.73
CA GLN A 201 17.03 20.41 9.41
C GLN A 201 17.05 21.36 8.20
N PHE A 202 16.22 21.12 7.19
CA PHE A 202 16.26 21.82 5.90
C PHE A 202 14.98 22.62 5.59
N GLY A 203 14.01 22.64 6.51
CA GLY A 203 12.71 23.27 6.30
C GLY A 203 11.85 22.55 5.25
N PHE A 204 10.72 23.17 4.90
CA PHE A 204 9.78 22.61 3.94
C PHE A 204 10.34 22.53 2.52
N SER A 205 11.02 23.59 2.04
CA SER A 205 11.54 23.62 0.67
C SER A 205 12.63 22.57 0.44
N GLY A 206 13.52 22.39 1.42
CA GLY A 206 14.54 21.34 1.37
C GLY A 206 13.93 19.94 1.37
N LEU A 207 12.91 19.70 2.20
CA LEU A 207 12.19 18.43 2.19
C LEU A 207 11.49 18.18 0.85
N PHE A 208 10.74 19.15 0.32
CA PHE A 208 10.05 18.98 -0.97
C PHE A 208 11.03 18.79 -2.14
N ALA A 209 12.24 19.34 -2.06
CA ALA A 209 13.28 19.08 -3.04
C ALA A 209 13.72 17.61 -2.98
N VAL A 210 13.95 17.08 -1.76
CA VAL A 210 14.30 15.68 -1.55
C VAL A 210 13.17 14.75 -1.99
N THR A 211 11.92 15.00 -1.59
CA THR A 211 10.79 14.13 -1.97
C THR A 211 10.52 14.17 -3.47
N SER A 212 10.65 15.33 -4.11
CA SER A 212 10.52 15.47 -5.57
C SER A 212 11.63 14.71 -6.30
N ALA A 213 12.88 14.82 -5.86
CA ALA A 213 14.00 14.06 -6.43
C ALA A 213 13.79 12.55 -6.26
N LEU A 214 13.36 12.11 -5.07
CA LEU A 214 13.02 10.71 -4.79
C LEU A 214 11.81 10.24 -5.61
N ALA A 215 10.83 11.10 -5.90
CA ALA A 215 9.69 10.75 -6.74
C ALA A 215 10.11 10.55 -8.21
N VAL A 216 10.98 11.42 -8.76
CA VAL A 216 11.57 11.21 -10.09
C VAL A 216 12.35 9.91 -10.14
N PHE A 217 13.22 9.68 -9.15
CA PHE A 217 13.94 8.41 -9.03
C PHE A 217 12.98 7.22 -8.97
N SER A 218 11.92 7.33 -8.16
CA SER A 218 10.90 6.31 -7.98
C SER A 218 10.20 6.00 -9.29
N TRP A 219 9.79 7.01 -10.05
CA TRP A 219 9.15 6.83 -11.35
C TRP A 219 10.05 6.13 -12.37
N LEU A 220 11.33 6.52 -12.46
CA LEU A 220 12.31 5.87 -13.33
C LEU A 220 12.60 4.42 -12.91
N ALA A 221 12.71 4.18 -11.61
CA ALA A 221 12.89 2.85 -11.05
C ALA A 221 11.66 1.97 -11.29
N VAL A 222 10.44 2.49 -11.13
CA VAL A 222 9.19 1.79 -11.46
C VAL A 222 9.20 1.35 -12.93
N ALA A 223 9.58 2.22 -13.86
CA ALA A 223 9.70 1.84 -15.27
C ALA A 223 10.66 0.66 -15.48
N ARG A 224 11.85 0.70 -14.87
CA ARG A 224 12.85 -0.37 -15.00
C ARG A 224 12.44 -1.67 -14.31
N LEU A 225 11.86 -1.59 -13.12
CA LEU A 225 11.42 -2.75 -12.35
C LEU A 225 10.24 -3.45 -13.01
N LEU A 226 9.30 -2.71 -13.60
CA LEU A 226 8.20 -3.28 -14.37
C LEU A 226 8.69 -3.99 -15.64
N LEU A 227 9.68 -3.43 -16.35
CA LEU A 227 10.31 -4.13 -17.48
C LEU A 227 11.00 -5.42 -17.04
N SER A 228 11.76 -5.37 -15.95
CA SER A 228 12.45 -6.53 -15.39
C SER A 228 11.45 -7.60 -14.96
N TYR A 229 10.36 -7.21 -14.29
CA TYR A 229 9.27 -8.10 -13.90
C TYR A 229 8.67 -8.82 -15.10
N ARG A 230 8.35 -8.08 -16.19
CA ARG A 230 7.78 -8.66 -17.42
C ARG A 230 8.72 -9.65 -18.11
N CYS A 231 10.03 -9.38 -18.15
CA CYS A 231 11.00 -10.32 -18.70
C CYS A 231 11.07 -11.61 -17.88
N THR A 232 11.08 -11.49 -16.55
CA THR A 232 11.16 -12.66 -15.65
C THR A 232 9.87 -13.47 -15.60
N SER A 233 8.70 -12.82 -15.68
CA SER A 233 7.41 -13.49 -15.67
C SER A 233 7.07 -14.11 -17.03
N GLY A 234 7.38 -13.41 -18.14
CA GLY A 234 7.22 -13.93 -19.49
C GLY A 234 8.05 -15.18 -19.76
N GLY A 235 9.35 -15.16 -19.39
CA GLY A 235 10.22 -16.33 -19.56
C GLY A 235 9.80 -17.56 -18.74
N SER A 236 9.08 -17.36 -17.63
CA SER A 236 8.58 -18.48 -16.81
C SER A 236 7.36 -19.19 -17.42
N VAL A 237 6.57 -18.48 -18.24
CA VAL A 237 5.42 -19.05 -18.95
C VAL A 237 5.87 -19.82 -20.20
N GLU A 238 6.86 -19.28 -20.92
CA GLU A 238 7.43 -19.91 -22.11
C GLU A 238 8.25 -21.17 -21.79
N ALA A 239 8.88 -21.23 -20.61
CA ALA A 239 9.59 -22.42 -20.14
C ALA A 239 8.66 -23.51 -19.55
N ALA A 240 7.38 -23.21 -19.32
CA ALA A 240 6.39 -24.12 -18.77
C ALA A 240 5.36 -24.62 -19.81
N ALA A 241 5.46 -24.14 -21.06
CA ALA A 241 4.69 -24.57 -22.22
C ALA A 241 5.52 -25.53 -23.09
#